data_AF-A0A7R9L3H1-F1
#
_entry.id   AF-A0A7R9L3H1-F1
#
_cell.length_a   1.000
_cell.length_b   1.000
_cell.length_c   1.000
_cell.angle_alpha   90.00
_cell.angle_beta   90.00
_cell.angle_gamma   90.00
#
_symmetry.space_group_name_H-M   'P 1'
#
loop_
_entity.id
_entity.type
_entity.pdbx_description
1 polymer ?
#
loop_
_entity_poly.entity_id
_entity_poly.type
_entity_poly.pdbx_seq_one_letter_code
_entity_poly.pdbx_strand_id
1 'polypeptide(L)'
;MSTSFTVRERQKNAMKAILNLNATVNGSTAATGAASEPVWKLFIYDRCGQDIVSPLFSVKELRESGITLHMQLHCDRDPIPDVPAVYFLLPTDENVMRICQDFRNQLYDHYYLNFISPISRQKLEDLASAALAANVTHCVTKVFDQYLNFISLEEDMFVLKQQDKDLVSYYAINRSDVKDTDMELVIDNIVDSLFSVFVTLGVVPIIRSPKGNAAEMVAEKLDKKIRENLRDARNSLFNGGDMFGANVALTFQRPQRCVDREAARPRCARP
;
A
#
# COMPACT_ATOMS: atom_id res chain seq x y z
N MET A 1 11.32 22.98 16.05
CA MET A 1 11.50 22.73 14.61
C MET A 1 10.39 21.80 14.19
N SER A 2 9.35 22.33 13.56
CA SER A 2 8.20 21.56 13.07
C SER A 2 8.65 20.75 11.86
N THR A 3 8.99 19.48 12.05
CA THR A 3 9.20 18.53 10.95
C THR A 3 7.87 18.34 10.25
N SER A 4 7.68 19.04 9.13
CA SER A 4 6.58 18.77 8.21
C SER A 4 6.80 17.38 7.65
N PHE A 5 6.20 16.36 8.28
CA PHE A 5 6.31 14.98 7.82
C PHE A 5 5.68 14.86 6.43
N THR A 6 6.53 14.60 5.44
CA THR A 6 6.14 14.52 4.04
C THR A 6 5.46 13.17 3.77
N VAL A 7 4.60 13.11 2.75
CA VAL A 7 3.90 11.86 2.37
C VAL A 7 4.93 10.78 2.04
N ARG A 8 5.98 11.17 1.31
CA ARG A 8 7.07 10.30 0.90
C ARG A 8 7.84 9.73 2.08
N GLU A 9 8.17 10.54 3.08
CA GLU A 9 8.89 10.07 4.27
C GLU A 9 8.07 9.06 5.07
N ARG A 10 6.77 9.32 5.23
CA ARG A 10 5.88 8.36 5.91
C ARG A 10 5.75 7.05 5.13
N GLN A 11 5.62 7.13 3.80
CA GLN A 11 5.59 5.94 2.94
C GLN A 11 6.88 5.14 3.05
N LYS A 12 8.03 5.83 3.05
CA LYS A 12 9.35 5.21 3.22
C LYS A 12 9.50 4.55 4.59
N ASN A 13 9.02 5.18 5.65
CA ASN A 13 9.06 4.61 7.01
C ASN A 13 8.15 3.38 7.15
N ALA A 14 6.94 3.41 6.58
CA ALA A 14 6.05 2.26 6.51
C ALA A 14 6.72 1.08 5.77
N MET A 15 7.36 1.36 4.63
CA MET A 15 8.10 0.34 3.90
C MET A 15 9.31 -0.21 4.67
N LYS A 16 10.08 0.64 5.37
CA LYS A 16 11.17 0.13 6.22
C LYS A 16 10.65 -0.80 7.32
N ALA A 17 9.47 -0.51 7.89
CA ALA A 17 8.85 -1.38 8.88
C ALA A 17 8.46 -2.75 8.27
N ILE A 18 7.95 -2.77 7.03
CA ILE A 18 7.66 -4.00 6.27
C ILE A 18 8.92 -4.83 6.06
N LEU A 19 10.01 -4.19 5.62
CA LEU A 19 11.29 -4.85 5.38
C LEU A 19 11.92 -5.39 6.69
N ASN A 20 11.61 -4.74 7.82
CA ASN A 20 11.91 -5.21 9.17
C ASN A 20 10.88 -6.21 9.72
N LEU A 21 10.22 -6.98 8.85
CA LEU A 21 9.30 -8.08 9.18
C LEU A 21 8.03 -7.67 9.96
N ASN A 22 7.65 -6.39 9.83
CA ASN A 22 6.59 -5.78 10.64
C ASN A 22 6.75 -6.10 12.13
N ALA A 23 8.00 -6.17 12.60
CA ALA A 23 8.27 -6.25 14.02
C ALA A 23 7.89 -4.90 14.63
N THR A 24 6.84 -4.89 15.45
CA THR A 24 6.77 -3.89 16.52
C THR A 24 8.04 -4.07 17.34
N VAL A 25 8.65 -2.99 17.80
CA VAL A 25 9.80 -3.02 18.72
C VAL A 25 9.35 -3.52 20.11
N ASN A 26 8.42 -4.48 20.19
CA ASN A 26 7.81 -4.99 21.41
C ASN A 26 7.79 -6.52 21.37
N GLY A 27 8.92 -7.10 21.78
CA GLY A 27 9.13 -8.53 21.88
C GLY A 27 10.54 -8.84 22.37
N SER A 28 10.86 -8.40 23.59
CA SER A 28 11.87 -9.03 24.47
C SER A 28 13.20 -9.44 23.82
N THR A 29 13.90 -8.50 23.19
CA THR A 29 15.38 -8.49 23.10
C THR A 29 15.95 -7.07 23.30
N ALA A 30 15.25 -6.23 24.07
CA ALA A 30 15.88 -5.08 24.72
C ALA A 30 16.68 -5.56 25.95
N ALA A 31 17.70 -6.39 25.71
CA ALA A 31 18.70 -6.76 26.70
C ALA A 31 19.97 -7.22 26.00
N THR A 32 20.61 -6.31 25.26
CA THR A 32 22.06 -6.15 25.04
C THR A 32 22.25 -5.38 23.74
N GLY A 33 23.14 -4.39 23.74
CA GLY A 33 23.55 -3.62 22.56
C GLY A 33 24.35 -4.45 21.55
N ALA A 34 23.80 -5.57 21.11
CA ALA A 34 24.28 -6.34 19.97
C ALA A 34 23.40 -5.94 18.79
N ALA A 35 24.01 -5.37 17.76
CA ALA A 35 23.38 -5.25 16.45
C ALA A 35 22.77 -6.62 16.12
N SER A 36 21.44 -6.69 16.00
CA SER A 36 20.75 -7.88 15.50
C SER A 36 21.49 -8.29 14.24
N GLU A 37 22.04 -9.51 14.21
CA GLU A 37 22.76 -9.99 13.03
C GLU A 37 21.88 -9.76 11.80
N PRO A 38 22.44 -9.22 10.69
CA PRO A 38 21.67 -8.92 9.51
C PRO A 38 21.13 -10.23 8.94
N VAL A 39 19.89 -10.56 9.30
CA VAL A 39 19.14 -11.65 8.68
C VAL A 39 18.92 -11.23 7.24
N TRP A 40 19.64 -11.89 6.35
CA TRP A 40 19.49 -11.71 4.92
C TRP A 40 18.10 -12.15 4.48
N LYS A 41 17.44 -11.34 3.67
CA LYS A 41 16.07 -11.56 3.22
C LYS A 41 15.99 -11.43 1.71
N LEU A 42 15.06 -12.18 1.13
CA LEU A 42 14.64 -12.03 -0.25
C LEU A 42 13.46 -11.06 -0.31
N PHE A 43 13.47 -10.15 -1.27
CA PHE A 43 12.38 -9.22 -1.48
C PHE A 43 11.68 -9.50 -2.81
N ILE A 44 10.44 -9.96 -2.75
CA ILE A 44 9.66 -10.36 -3.91
C ILE A 44 8.57 -9.32 -4.12
N TYR A 45 8.49 -8.76 -5.32
CA TYR A 45 7.45 -7.79 -5.65
C TYR A 45 6.82 -8.07 -7.01
N ASP A 46 5.63 -7.53 -7.21
CA ASP A 46 4.97 -7.49 -8.50
C ASP A 46 5.38 -6.22 -9.27
N ARG A 47 5.05 -6.11 -10.56
CA ARG A 47 5.18 -4.89 -11.37
C ARG A 47 4.54 -3.69 -10.69
N CYS A 48 3.43 -3.91 -9.98
CA CYS A 48 2.81 -2.87 -9.16
C CYS A 48 3.67 -2.43 -7.99
N GLY A 49 4.22 -3.38 -7.24
CA GLY A 49 5.12 -3.10 -6.13
C GLY A 49 6.43 -2.44 -6.57
N GLN A 50 6.96 -2.83 -7.73
CA GLN A 50 8.18 -2.25 -8.30
C GLN A 50 8.04 -0.74 -8.53
N ASP A 51 6.93 -0.31 -9.11
CA ASP A 51 6.69 1.12 -9.40
C ASP A 51 6.53 1.95 -8.12
N ILE A 52 6.12 1.33 -7.01
CA ILE A 52 6.05 1.97 -5.69
C ILE A 52 7.42 2.02 -5.03
N VAL A 53 8.20 0.92 -5.09
CA VAL A 53 9.50 0.81 -4.40
C VAL A 53 10.60 1.61 -5.11
N SER A 54 10.62 1.60 -6.45
CA SER A 54 11.64 2.25 -7.29
C SER A 54 11.90 3.73 -6.94
N PRO A 55 10.88 4.59 -6.76
CA PRO A 55 11.12 5.98 -6.34
C PRO A 55 11.45 6.15 -4.84
N LEU A 56 11.17 5.16 -3.99
CA LEU A 56 11.32 5.29 -2.53
C LEU A 56 12.70 4.83 -2.03
N PHE A 57 13.25 3.79 -2.64
CA PHE A 57 14.48 3.14 -2.18
C PHE A 57 15.52 3.01 -3.28
N SER A 58 16.76 3.36 -2.93
CA SER A 58 17.92 2.96 -3.74
C SER A 58 18.34 1.52 -3.40
N VAL A 59 19.07 0.87 -4.32
CA VAL A 59 19.64 -0.48 -4.08
C VAL A 59 20.52 -0.51 -2.81
N LYS A 60 21.19 0.61 -2.51
CA LYS A 60 21.99 0.75 -1.29
C LYS A 60 21.12 0.65 -0.03
N GLU A 61 20.00 1.36 0.00
CA GLU A 61 19.08 1.37 1.15
C GLU A 61 18.37 0.03 1.36
N LEU A 62 18.07 -0.69 0.27
CA LEU A 62 17.54 -2.05 0.36
C LEU A 62 18.56 -3.00 1.02
N ARG A 63 19.84 -2.91 0.62
CA ARG A 63 20.93 -3.70 1.23
C ARG A 63 21.16 -3.36 2.70
N GLU A 64 21.10 -2.08 3.04
CA GLU A 64 21.17 -1.62 4.44
C GLU A 64 20.00 -2.16 5.29
N SER A 65 18.86 -2.44 4.65
CA SER A 65 17.68 -3.04 5.29
C SER A 65 17.74 -4.59 5.35
N GLY A 66 18.88 -5.20 4.98
CA GLY A 66 19.07 -6.65 5.03
C GLY A 66 18.55 -7.40 3.80
N ILE A 67 18.19 -6.72 2.71
CA ILE A 67 17.74 -7.36 1.47
C ILE A 67 18.96 -7.66 0.60
N THR A 68 19.23 -8.94 0.36
CA THR A 68 20.34 -9.37 -0.50
C THR A 68 19.94 -9.41 -1.96
N LEU A 69 18.72 -9.90 -2.23
CA LEU A 69 18.21 -10.14 -3.57
C LEU A 69 16.75 -9.66 -3.64
N HIS A 70 16.42 -9.01 -4.75
CA HIS A 70 15.06 -8.64 -5.07
C HIS A 70 14.65 -9.22 -6.43
N MET A 71 13.43 -9.75 -6.52
CA MET A 71 12.95 -10.48 -7.71
C MET A 71 11.49 -10.15 -8.01
N GLN A 72 11.12 -10.24 -9.28
CA GLN A 72 9.72 -10.15 -9.70
C GLN A 72 9.00 -11.49 -9.45
N LEU A 73 7.71 -11.41 -9.09
CA LEU A 73 6.88 -12.59 -8.81
C LEU A 73 6.71 -13.53 -10.03
N HIS A 74 6.56 -12.95 -11.23
CA HIS A 74 6.30 -13.71 -12.47
C HIS A 74 7.55 -14.29 -13.13
N CYS A 75 8.74 -14.06 -12.58
CA CYS A 75 9.95 -14.68 -13.08
C CYS A 75 10.08 -16.12 -12.56
N ASP A 76 10.78 -16.95 -13.34
CA ASP A 76 11.26 -18.25 -12.88
C ASP A 76 12.34 -18.02 -11.83
N ARG A 77 12.20 -18.73 -10.70
CA ARG A 77 13.00 -18.52 -9.50
C ARG A 77 13.53 -19.85 -9.01
N ASP A 78 14.80 -19.85 -8.62
CA ASP A 78 15.44 -21.02 -8.03
C ASP A 78 15.06 -21.14 -6.54
N PRO A 79 14.88 -22.37 -6.02
CA PRO A 79 14.61 -22.60 -4.61
C PRO A 79 15.82 -22.22 -3.75
N ILE A 80 15.60 -21.40 -2.73
CA ILE A 80 16.58 -20.98 -1.72
C ILE A 80 15.97 -21.26 -0.34
N PRO A 81 16.02 -22.51 0.13
CA PRO A 81 15.26 -22.97 1.30
C PRO A 81 15.77 -22.42 2.64
N ASP A 82 16.92 -21.74 2.69
CA ASP A 82 17.54 -21.26 3.94
C ASP A 82 17.27 -19.78 4.23
N VAL A 83 16.54 -19.07 3.35
CA VAL A 83 16.41 -17.60 3.43
C VAL A 83 14.93 -17.19 3.53
N PRO A 84 14.57 -16.29 4.48
CA PRO A 84 13.23 -15.73 4.56
C PRO A 84 12.91 -14.80 3.40
N ALA A 85 11.67 -14.87 2.90
CA ALA A 85 11.19 -14.07 1.79
C ALA A 85 10.07 -13.11 2.22
N VAL A 86 10.24 -11.83 1.89
CA VAL A 86 9.26 -10.76 2.08
C VAL A 86 8.58 -10.49 0.75
N TYR A 87 7.28 -10.77 0.69
CA TYR A 87 6.43 -10.53 -0.46
C TYR A 87 5.74 -9.17 -0.32
N PHE A 88 5.80 -8.36 -1.37
CA PHE A 88 5.09 -7.08 -1.48
C PHE A 88 4.29 -7.04 -2.78
N LEU A 89 3.00 -7.40 -2.70
CA LEU A 89 2.18 -7.75 -3.86
C LEU A 89 0.80 -7.11 -3.83
N LEU A 90 0.16 -7.00 -5.00
CA LEU A 90 -1.26 -6.72 -5.08
C LEU A 90 -2.07 -8.02 -4.92
N PRO A 91 -3.24 -8.02 -4.24
CA PRO A 91 -4.13 -9.18 -4.16
C PRO A 91 -4.88 -9.50 -5.49
N THR A 92 -4.17 -9.67 -6.60
CA THR A 92 -4.74 -10.21 -7.86
C THR A 92 -4.85 -11.73 -7.78
N ASP A 93 -5.77 -12.31 -8.54
CA ASP A 93 -5.94 -13.77 -8.61
C ASP A 93 -4.70 -14.46 -9.21
N GLU A 94 -4.05 -13.80 -10.17
CA GLU A 94 -2.79 -14.27 -10.74
C GLU A 94 -1.66 -14.32 -9.69
N ASN A 95 -1.52 -13.26 -8.89
CA ASN A 95 -0.51 -13.21 -7.84
C ASN A 95 -0.77 -14.27 -6.77
N VAL A 96 -2.02 -14.44 -6.35
CA VAL A 96 -2.43 -15.48 -5.39
C VAL A 96 -2.11 -16.87 -5.93
N MET A 97 -2.45 -17.15 -7.19
CA MET A 97 -2.15 -18.44 -7.82
C MET A 97 -0.64 -18.72 -7.87
N ARG A 98 0.17 -17.69 -8.18
CA ARG A 98 1.63 -17.81 -8.21
C ARG A 98 2.22 -18.08 -6.82
N ILE A 99 1.71 -17.43 -5.77
CA ILE A 99 2.09 -17.73 -4.38
C ILE A 99 1.71 -19.17 -4.00
N CYS A 100 0.51 -19.63 -4.37
CA CYS A 100 0.08 -21.02 -4.15
C CYS A 100 1.03 -22.03 -4.83
N GLN A 101 1.56 -21.69 -6.01
CA GLN A 101 2.57 -22.49 -6.69
C GLN A 101 3.92 -22.47 -5.95
N ASP A 102 4.35 -21.31 -5.44
CA ASP A 102 5.57 -21.18 -4.64
C ASP A 102 5.50 -22.07 -3.37
N PHE A 103 4.34 -22.14 -2.70
CA PHE A 103 4.15 -23.03 -1.55
C PHE A 103 4.34 -24.50 -1.92
N ARG A 104 3.85 -24.94 -3.09
CA ARG A 104 4.05 -26.33 -3.55
C ARG A 104 5.52 -26.65 -3.80
N ASN A 105 6.29 -25.66 -4.25
CA ASN A 105 7.70 -25.83 -4.57
C ASN A 105 8.63 -25.60 -3.37
N GLN A 106 8.11 -25.11 -2.24
CA GLN A 106 8.87 -24.84 -1.00
C GLN A 106 10.15 -24.03 -1.26
N LEU A 107 10.02 -22.92 -2.00
CA LEU A 107 11.17 -22.13 -2.44
C LEU A 107 11.95 -21.47 -1.30
N TYR A 108 11.29 -21.15 -0.17
CA TYR A 108 11.85 -20.35 0.93
C TYR A 108 11.49 -20.95 2.30
N ASP A 109 12.29 -20.61 3.31
CA ASP A 109 12.08 -21.05 4.70
C ASP A 109 10.84 -20.40 5.34
N HIS A 110 10.73 -19.08 5.21
CA HIS A 110 9.66 -18.28 5.82
C HIS A 110 9.06 -17.31 4.80
N TYR A 111 7.74 -17.22 4.79
CA TYR A 111 6.96 -16.36 3.89
C TYR A 111 6.30 -15.24 4.70
N TYR A 112 6.71 -14.00 4.43
CA TYR A 112 6.09 -12.78 4.96
C TYR A 112 5.26 -12.13 3.87
N LEU A 113 3.94 -12.31 3.92
CA LEU A 113 3.04 -11.77 2.91
C LEU A 113 2.60 -10.36 3.27
N ASN A 114 2.92 -9.38 2.43
CA ASN A 114 2.45 -8.01 2.56
C ASN A 114 1.66 -7.63 1.31
N PHE A 115 0.37 -7.38 1.50
CA PHE A 115 -0.51 -6.95 0.43
C PHE A 115 -0.62 -5.42 0.40
N ILE A 116 -0.54 -4.85 -0.80
CA ILE A 116 -0.64 -3.42 -1.07
C ILE A 116 -2.06 -2.90 -0.76
N SER A 117 -3.06 -3.73 -1.07
CA SER A 117 -4.49 -3.49 -0.90
C SER A 117 -5.07 -4.59 -0.02
N PRO A 118 -6.16 -4.33 0.73
CA PRO A 118 -6.82 -5.35 1.54
C PRO A 118 -7.19 -6.57 0.70
N ILE A 119 -6.80 -7.75 1.17
CA ILE A 119 -7.15 -9.03 0.54
C ILE A 119 -8.59 -9.43 0.90
N SER A 120 -9.32 -10.00 -0.05
CA SER A 120 -10.65 -10.54 0.22
C SER A 120 -10.56 -11.86 1.02
N ARG A 121 -11.58 -12.14 1.84
CA ARG A 121 -11.63 -13.37 2.64
C ARG A 121 -11.51 -14.63 1.80
N GLN A 122 -12.17 -14.65 0.64
CA GLN A 122 -12.13 -15.77 -0.29
C GLN A 122 -10.69 -16.08 -0.75
N LYS A 123 -9.93 -15.06 -1.16
CA LYS A 123 -8.53 -15.25 -1.59
C LYS A 123 -7.63 -15.70 -0.43
N LEU A 124 -7.93 -15.25 0.79
CA LEU A 124 -7.21 -15.69 1.99
C LEU A 124 -7.50 -17.16 2.31
N GLU A 125 -8.77 -17.59 2.18
CA GLU A 125 -9.16 -19.00 2.32
C GLU A 125 -8.50 -19.89 1.25
N ASP A 126 -8.39 -19.40 0.02
CA ASP A 126 -7.69 -20.09 -1.06
C ASP A 126 -6.19 -20.26 -0.76
N LEU A 127 -5.52 -19.20 -0.28
CA LEU A 127 -4.13 -19.24 0.17
C LEU A 127 -3.93 -20.22 1.34
N ALA A 128 -4.83 -20.18 2.32
CA ALA A 128 -4.78 -21.08 3.48
C ALA A 128 -4.96 -22.55 3.05
N SER A 129 -5.91 -22.82 2.16
CA SER A 129 -6.16 -24.15 1.61
C SER A 129 -4.95 -24.66 0.82
N ALA A 130 -4.30 -23.80 0.04
CA ALA A 130 -3.09 -24.14 -0.69
C ALA A 130 -1.90 -24.41 0.23
N ALA A 131 -1.71 -23.59 1.28
CA ALA A 131 -0.67 -23.78 2.27
C ALA A 131 -0.84 -25.09 3.06
N LEU A 132 -2.10 -25.47 3.38
CA LEU A 132 -2.43 -26.75 3.99
C LEU A 132 -2.13 -27.92 3.05
N ALA A 133 -2.52 -27.83 1.78
CA ALA A 133 -2.25 -28.87 0.80
C ALA A 133 -0.75 -29.09 0.54
N ALA A 134 0.05 -28.03 0.64
CA ALA A 134 1.50 -28.09 0.47
C ALA A 134 2.28 -28.41 1.77
N ASN A 135 1.61 -28.53 2.92
CA ASN A 135 2.21 -28.66 4.26
C ASN A 135 3.16 -27.51 4.64
N VAL A 136 2.95 -26.30 4.12
CA VAL A 136 3.82 -25.11 4.33
C VAL A 136 3.25 -24.14 5.38
N THR A 137 2.23 -24.56 6.14
CA THR A 137 1.58 -23.72 7.16
C THR A 137 2.54 -23.17 8.22
N HIS A 138 3.60 -23.92 8.54
CA HIS A 138 4.64 -23.50 9.49
C HIS A 138 5.59 -22.42 8.94
N CYS A 139 5.73 -22.33 7.62
CA CYS A 139 6.58 -21.34 6.96
C CYS A 139 5.86 -19.99 6.78
N VAL A 140 4.53 -19.96 6.74
CA VAL A 140 3.77 -18.70 6.60
C VAL A 140 3.69 -18.01 7.96
N THR A 141 4.60 -17.06 8.21
CA THR A 141 4.71 -16.44 9.53
C THR A 141 3.69 -15.35 9.75
N LYS A 142 3.54 -14.42 8.78
CA LYS A 142 2.67 -13.24 8.93
C LYS A 142 2.06 -12.83 7.59
N VAL A 143 0.82 -12.37 7.65
CA VAL A 143 0.08 -11.77 6.54
C VAL A 143 -0.39 -10.39 6.97
N PHE A 144 -0.04 -9.35 6.21
CA PHE A 144 -0.40 -7.97 6.50
C PHE A 144 -1.01 -7.26 5.30
N ASP A 145 -1.99 -6.40 5.59
CA ASP A 145 -2.54 -5.43 4.65
C ASP A 145 -1.92 -4.06 4.95
N GLN A 146 -1.12 -3.53 4.01
CA GLN A 146 -0.29 -2.35 4.25
C GLN A 146 -0.91 -1.03 3.75
N TYR A 147 -1.98 -1.09 2.96
CA TYR A 147 -2.66 0.09 2.40
C TYR A 147 -1.68 1.09 1.75
N LEU A 148 -0.82 0.59 0.85
CA LEU A 148 0.22 1.38 0.16
C LEU A 148 -0.06 1.56 -1.33
N ASN A 149 -1.33 1.65 -1.73
CA ASN A 149 -1.73 1.71 -3.14
C ASN A 149 -1.58 3.11 -3.78
N PHE A 150 -0.40 3.73 -3.66
CA PHE A 150 -0.07 5.02 -4.29
C PHE A 150 1.43 5.18 -4.47
N ILE A 151 1.84 6.05 -5.39
CA ILE A 151 3.26 6.33 -5.67
C ILE A 151 3.57 7.76 -5.23
N SER A 152 4.50 7.95 -4.30
CA SER A 152 5.05 9.27 -3.97
C SER A 152 6.32 9.55 -4.77
N LEU A 153 6.24 10.50 -5.69
CA LEU A 153 7.38 10.96 -6.50
C LEU A 153 8.16 12.06 -5.78
N GLU A 154 7.44 13.01 -5.18
CA GLU A 154 8.00 14.11 -4.39
C GLU A 154 7.45 14.09 -2.97
N GLU A 155 7.95 15.00 -2.13
CA GLU A 155 7.59 15.11 -0.71
C GLU A 155 6.07 15.25 -0.48
N ASP A 156 5.42 16.09 -1.28
CA ASP A 156 3.98 16.40 -1.19
C ASP A 156 3.18 16.04 -2.45
N MET A 157 3.79 15.25 -3.35
CA MET A 157 3.17 14.81 -4.60
C MET A 157 3.02 13.30 -4.60
N PHE A 158 1.79 12.85 -4.75
CA PHE A 158 1.46 11.44 -4.98
C PHE A 158 0.71 11.29 -6.29
N VAL A 159 0.88 10.12 -6.91
CA VAL A 159 0.18 9.69 -8.10
C VAL A 159 -0.62 8.45 -7.74
N LEU A 160 -1.91 8.48 -8.04
CA LEU A 160 -2.78 7.31 -7.94
C LEU A 160 -2.51 6.42 -9.14
N LYS A 161 -2.16 5.17 -8.90
CA LYS A 161 -1.83 4.24 -9.97
C LYS A 161 -3.11 3.51 -10.39
N GLN A 162 -3.67 3.86 -11.54
CA GLN A 162 -4.63 2.99 -12.21
C GLN A 162 -3.86 1.93 -12.99
N GLN A 163 -4.11 0.67 -12.64
CA GLN A 163 -3.40 -0.49 -13.19
C GLN A 163 -3.66 -0.68 -14.69
N ASP A 164 -4.77 -0.13 -15.18
CA ASP A 164 -5.06 -0.01 -16.60
C ASP A 164 -4.92 1.42 -17.09
N LYS A 165 -3.76 1.72 -17.70
CA LYS A 165 -3.57 2.94 -18.50
C LYS A 165 -4.51 2.96 -19.72
N ASP A 166 -5.04 1.81 -20.15
CA ASP A 166 -5.83 1.67 -21.36
C ASP A 166 -7.36 1.72 -21.12
N LEU A 167 -7.86 1.32 -19.95
CA LEU A 167 -9.29 1.44 -19.58
C LEU A 167 -9.67 2.86 -19.10
N VAL A 168 -8.68 3.64 -18.65
CA VAL A 168 -8.87 4.96 -18.00
C VAL A 168 -8.14 6.06 -18.77
N SER A 169 -7.93 5.89 -20.07
CA SER A 169 -7.60 7.04 -20.90
C SER A 169 -8.82 7.97 -20.92
N TYR A 170 -8.61 9.29 -20.86
CA TYR A 170 -9.68 10.29 -21.09
C TYR A 170 -10.48 9.99 -22.37
N TYR A 171 -9.84 9.31 -23.32
CA TYR A 171 -10.42 8.82 -24.57
C TYR A 171 -11.33 7.60 -24.42
N ALA A 172 -11.09 6.73 -23.43
CA ALA A 172 -11.92 5.57 -23.12
C ALA A 172 -13.16 6.00 -22.33
N ILE A 173 -12.99 6.85 -21.29
CA ILE A 173 -14.11 7.36 -20.46
C ILE A 173 -15.07 8.26 -21.26
N ASN A 174 -14.56 8.97 -22.28
CA ASN A 174 -15.36 9.83 -23.15
C ASN A 174 -15.93 9.12 -24.40
N ARG A 175 -15.74 7.79 -24.53
CA ARG A 175 -16.50 7.01 -25.51
C ARG A 175 -17.91 6.79 -24.96
N SER A 176 -18.91 6.94 -25.82
CA SER A 176 -20.33 6.74 -25.50
C SER A 176 -20.72 5.28 -25.19
N ASP A 177 -19.74 4.39 -25.01
CA ASP A 177 -19.89 2.93 -24.82
C ASP A 177 -19.31 2.47 -23.46
N VAL A 178 -18.95 3.41 -22.59
CA VAL A 178 -18.53 3.09 -21.21
C VAL A 178 -19.76 2.69 -20.43
N LYS A 179 -19.75 1.47 -19.88
CA LYS A 179 -20.81 1.02 -18.99
C LYS A 179 -20.66 1.73 -17.66
N ASP A 180 -21.79 2.10 -17.04
CA ASP A 180 -21.80 2.73 -15.71
C ASP A 180 -21.00 1.92 -14.68
N THR A 181 -20.97 0.59 -14.83
CA THR A 181 -20.17 -0.34 -14.03
C THR A 181 -18.66 -0.09 -14.10
N ASP A 182 -18.12 0.24 -15.27
CA ASP A 182 -16.68 0.50 -15.45
C ASP A 182 -16.28 1.82 -14.80
N MET A 183 -17.17 2.82 -14.88
CA MET A 183 -16.98 4.09 -14.19
C MET A 183 -17.01 3.93 -12.66
N GLU A 184 -17.91 3.09 -12.13
CA GLU A 184 -17.94 2.77 -10.71
C GLU A 184 -16.66 2.07 -10.23
N LEU A 185 -16.13 1.12 -11.00
CA LEU A 185 -14.86 0.45 -10.69
C LEU A 185 -13.69 1.43 -10.66
N VAL A 186 -13.65 2.37 -11.61
CA VAL A 186 -12.65 3.45 -11.62
C VAL A 186 -12.75 4.32 -10.37
N ILE A 187 -13.96 4.71 -9.99
CA ILE A 187 -14.22 5.50 -8.78
C ILE A 187 -13.76 4.74 -7.54
N ASP A 188 -14.09 3.46 -7.42
CA ASP A 188 -13.71 2.62 -6.28
C ASP A 188 -12.18 2.49 -6.16
N ASN A 189 -11.48 2.30 -7.28
CA ASN A 189 -10.02 2.27 -7.28
C ASN A 189 -9.39 3.59 -6.81
N ILE A 190 -9.97 4.73 -7.21
CA ILE A 190 -9.54 6.07 -6.76
C ILE A 190 -9.78 6.23 -5.26
N VAL A 191 -10.96 5.84 -4.78
CA VAL A 191 -11.32 5.89 -3.34
C VAL A 191 -10.36 5.04 -2.52
N ASP A 192 -10.02 3.84 -2.98
CA ASP A 192 -9.11 2.91 -2.30
C ASP A 192 -7.68 3.44 -2.20
N SER A 193 -7.23 4.06 -3.28
CA SER A 193 -5.90 4.67 -3.36
C SER A 193 -5.82 5.93 -2.49
N LEU A 194 -6.86 6.77 -2.48
CA LEU A 194 -6.95 7.93 -1.59
C LEU A 194 -7.04 7.53 -0.12
N PHE A 195 -7.83 6.49 0.19
CA PHE A 195 -7.92 5.93 1.53
C PHE A 195 -6.55 5.45 2.01
N SER A 196 -5.79 4.77 1.16
CA SER A 196 -4.41 4.33 1.44
C SER A 196 -3.48 5.48 1.82
N VAL A 197 -3.59 6.62 1.13
CA VAL A 197 -2.82 7.84 1.48
C VAL A 197 -3.20 8.34 2.88
N PHE A 198 -4.49 8.42 3.21
CA PHE A 198 -4.92 8.91 4.52
C PHE A 198 -4.55 7.97 5.66
N VAL A 199 -4.59 6.66 5.43
CA VAL A 199 -4.09 5.66 6.38
C VAL A 199 -2.58 5.84 6.63
N THR A 200 -1.79 6.00 5.56
CA THR A 200 -0.33 6.24 5.68
C THR A 200 -0.02 7.56 6.40
N LEU A 201 -0.86 8.58 6.19
CA LEU A 201 -0.76 9.85 6.89
C LEU A 201 -1.33 9.81 8.32
N GLY A 202 -2.11 8.81 8.71
CA GLY A 202 -2.76 8.74 10.03
C GLY A 202 -3.58 9.98 10.38
N VAL A 203 -4.09 10.72 9.38
CA VAL A 203 -4.89 11.94 9.56
C VAL A 203 -6.24 11.73 8.91
N VAL A 204 -7.31 12.09 9.63
CA VAL A 204 -8.68 12.11 9.09
C VAL A 204 -8.93 13.47 8.43
N PRO A 205 -9.07 13.54 7.09
CA PRO A 205 -9.27 14.79 6.37
C PRO A 205 -10.73 15.28 6.45
N ILE A 206 -10.94 16.57 6.21
CA ILE A 206 -12.26 17.11 5.88
C ILE A 206 -12.41 17.08 4.37
N ILE A 207 -13.32 16.25 3.86
CA ILE A 207 -13.56 16.09 2.42
C ILE A 207 -14.40 17.26 1.91
N ARG A 208 -13.96 17.89 0.81
CA ARG A 208 -14.70 18.92 0.08
C ARG A 208 -14.64 18.62 -1.41
N SER A 209 -15.78 18.65 -2.08
CA SER A 209 -15.90 18.41 -3.52
C SER A 209 -16.89 19.38 -4.15
N PRO A 210 -16.70 19.76 -5.43
CA PRO A 210 -17.71 20.46 -6.20
C PRO A 210 -18.92 19.53 -6.44
N LYS A 211 -20.13 20.10 -6.44
CA LYS A 211 -21.39 19.36 -6.63
C LYS A 211 -21.61 19.02 -8.10
N GLY A 212 -22.23 17.86 -8.36
CA GLY A 212 -22.69 17.44 -9.70
C GLY A 212 -21.62 16.84 -10.60
N ASN A 213 -20.46 16.44 -10.06
CA ASN A 213 -19.38 15.81 -10.81
C ASN A 213 -19.03 14.43 -10.23
N ALA A 214 -18.27 13.61 -10.95
CA ALA A 214 -17.71 12.35 -10.45
C ALA A 214 -16.92 12.52 -9.13
N ALA A 215 -16.40 13.73 -8.89
CA ALA A 215 -15.77 14.12 -7.63
C ALA A 215 -16.70 14.02 -6.41
N GLU A 216 -18.01 14.26 -6.56
CA GLU A 216 -18.99 14.11 -5.48
C GLU A 216 -19.17 12.63 -5.11
N MET A 217 -19.26 11.75 -6.12
CA MET A 217 -19.35 10.30 -5.91
C MET A 217 -18.11 9.73 -5.21
N VAL A 218 -16.90 10.18 -5.62
CA VAL A 218 -15.65 9.81 -4.95
C VAL A 218 -15.65 10.31 -3.50
N ALA A 219 -16.07 11.54 -3.25
CA ALA A 219 -16.09 12.14 -1.91
C ALA A 219 -17.06 11.42 -0.96
N GLU A 220 -18.27 11.08 -1.42
CA GLU A 220 -19.27 10.38 -0.61
C GLU A 220 -18.83 8.94 -0.29
N LYS A 221 -18.33 8.20 -1.29
CA LYS A 221 -17.79 6.85 -1.10
C LYS A 221 -16.58 6.85 -0.16
N LEU A 222 -15.70 7.84 -0.27
CA LEU A 222 -14.55 8.00 0.61
C LEU A 222 -14.96 8.33 2.05
N ASP A 223 -15.93 9.24 2.28
CA ASP A 223 -16.43 9.54 3.64
C ASP A 223 -17.01 8.28 4.28
N LYS A 224 -17.81 7.52 3.51
CA LYS A 224 -18.39 6.25 3.97
C LYS A 224 -17.30 5.27 4.36
N LYS A 225 -16.29 5.06 3.50
CA LYS A 225 -15.18 4.12 3.76
C LYS A 225 -14.35 4.52 4.98
N ILE A 226 -14.04 5.81 5.15
CA ILE A 226 -13.33 6.32 6.33
C ILE A 226 -14.16 6.10 7.58
N ARG A 227 -15.46 6.41 7.55
CA ARG A 227 -16.37 6.27 8.70
C ARG A 227 -16.53 4.81 9.13
N GLU A 228 -16.62 3.88 8.19
CA GLU A 228 -16.71 2.44 8.48
C GLU A 228 -15.42 1.96 9.16
N ASN A 229 -14.25 2.30 8.62
CA ASN A 229 -12.96 1.91 9.18
C ASN A 229 -12.63 2.61 10.52
N LEU A 230 -13.17 3.80 10.79
CA LEU A 230 -13.05 4.48 12.08
C LEU A 230 -13.99 3.90 13.15
N ARG A 231 -15.12 3.32 12.76
CA ARG A 231 -16.08 2.69 13.68
C ARG A 231 -15.59 1.32 14.15
N ASP A 232 -14.87 0.59 13.31
CA ASP A 232 -14.17 -0.62 13.68
C ASP A 232 -12.91 -0.30 14.49
N ALA A 233 -13.07 0.15 15.73
CA ALA A 233 -12.01 0.48 16.69
C ALA A 233 -11.10 -0.71 17.08
N ARG A 234 -11.32 -1.90 16.50
CA ARG A 234 -10.41 -3.05 16.55
C ARG A 234 -9.35 -3.05 15.44
N ASN A 235 -9.53 -2.24 14.40
CA ASN A 235 -8.54 -1.95 13.35
C ASN A 235 -7.96 -0.55 13.60
N SER A 236 -6.91 -0.45 14.43
CA SER A 236 -6.24 0.82 14.75
C SER A 236 -5.42 1.40 13.58
N LEU A 237 -6.02 1.54 12.41
CA LEU A 237 -5.39 2.09 11.20
C LEU A 237 -5.12 3.60 11.31
N PHE A 238 -5.88 4.31 12.14
CA PHE A 238 -5.75 5.76 12.38
C PHE A 238 -5.22 6.11 13.78
N ASN A 239 -5.13 5.12 14.68
CA ASN A 239 -4.56 5.31 15.99
C ASN A 239 -3.11 4.87 15.92
N GLY A 240 -2.21 5.81 15.56
CA GLY A 240 -0.76 5.60 15.47
C GLY A 240 -0.09 5.31 16.82
N GLY A 241 -0.59 4.32 17.55
CA GLY A 241 -0.15 3.95 18.90
C GLY A 241 0.65 2.66 18.98
N ASP A 242 0.44 1.67 18.10
CA ASP A 242 1.02 0.33 18.33
C ASP A 242 2.08 -0.13 17.32
N MET A 243 2.28 0.60 16.21
CA MET A 243 3.37 0.32 15.25
C MET A 243 4.50 1.35 15.30
N PHE A 244 4.25 2.52 15.91
CA PHE A 244 5.21 3.61 16.05
C PHE A 244 5.16 4.09 17.49
N GLY A 245 6.17 3.69 18.27
CA GLY A 245 6.34 4.15 19.66
C GLY A 245 6.54 5.65 19.72
N ALA A 246 5.46 6.41 19.81
CA ALA A 246 5.43 7.79 20.26
C ALA A 246 3.98 8.14 20.60
N ASN A 247 3.73 8.51 21.87
CA ASN A 247 2.49 9.15 22.29
C ASN A 247 2.31 10.47 21.54
N VAL A 248 1.67 10.44 20.38
CA VAL A 248 1.19 11.64 19.69
C VAL A 248 -0.27 11.80 20.06
N ALA A 249 -0.49 12.58 21.12
CA ALA A 249 -1.78 13.19 21.39
C ALA A 249 -2.28 13.89 20.11
N LEU A 250 -3.56 13.66 19.79
CA LEU A 250 -4.29 14.23 18.66
C LEU A 250 -4.09 15.74 18.60
N THR A 251 -3.07 16.18 17.89
CA THR A 251 -2.81 17.60 17.68
C THR A 251 -3.60 18.00 16.44
N PHE A 252 -4.76 18.60 16.68
CA PHE A 252 -5.56 19.33 15.70
C PHE A 252 -4.73 20.51 15.14
N GLN A 253 -3.80 20.25 14.25
CA GLN A 253 -3.11 21.29 13.50
C GLN A 253 -3.49 21.12 12.04
N ARG A 254 -4.37 22.02 11.59
CA ARG A 254 -5.04 22.02 10.28
C ARG A 254 -4.15 22.70 9.22
N PRO A 255 -3.70 21.99 8.18
CA PRO A 255 -3.36 22.62 6.92
C PRO A 255 -4.52 22.38 5.94
N GLN A 256 -5.09 23.45 5.40
CA GLN A 256 -6.07 23.37 4.32
C GLN A 256 -5.33 23.13 2.99
N ARG A 257 -5.75 22.13 2.22
CA ARG A 257 -5.49 22.08 0.78
C ARG A 257 -6.83 22.15 0.05
N CYS A 258 -7.08 23.27 -0.60
CA CYS A 258 -8.14 23.43 -1.59
C CYS A 258 -7.71 22.74 -2.88
N VAL A 259 -8.52 21.83 -3.40
CA VAL A 259 -8.43 21.40 -4.80
C VAL A 259 -9.41 22.28 -5.58
N ASP A 260 -8.95 23.47 -5.98
CA ASP A 260 -9.62 24.27 -7.00
C ASP A 260 -8.73 24.29 -8.24
N ARG A 261 -9.24 23.79 -9.35
CA ARG A 261 -8.64 24.01 -10.67
C ARG A 261 -9.70 24.54 -11.62
N GLU A 262 -10.12 25.78 -11.36
CA GLU A 262 -10.87 26.58 -12.33
C GLU A 262 -10.32 28.00 -12.35
N ALA A 263 -9.34 28.25 -13.21
CA ALA A 263 -8.90 29.59 -13.55
C ALA A 263 -8.20 29.59 -14.92
N ALA A 264 -8.97 29.87 -15.98
CA ALA A 264 -8.58 30.72 -17.11
C ALA A 264 -9.65 30.71 -18.22
N ARG A 265 -10.68 31.55 -18.10
CA ARG A 265 -11.35 32.13 -19.27
C ARG A 265 -10.99 33.62 -19.32
N PRO A 266 -10.24 34.10 -20.31
CA PRO A 266 -10.06 35.53 -20.49
C PRO A 266 -11.30 36.15 -21.15
N ARG A 267 -12.00 37.02 -20.41
CA ARG A 267 -12.88 38.06 -20.98
C ARG A 267 -12.04 39.31 -21.21
N CYS A 268 -11.88 39.74 -22.46
CA CYS A 268 -11.57 41.12 -22.85
C CYS A 268 -12.49 41.44 -24.05
N ALA A 269 -13.59 42.17 -23.87
CA ALA A 269 -13.69 43.63 -23.84
C ALA A 269 -13.35 44.28 -25.18
N ARG A 270 -14.39 44.53 -25.98
CA ARG A 270 -14.42 45.59 -27.01
C ARG A 270 -14.26 46.96 -26.33
N PRO A 271 -13.62 47.90 -27.01
CA PRO A 271 -14.31 49.12 -27.41
C PRO A 271 -14.58 49.16 -28.91
#